data_AF-A0A8A1MG90-F1
#
_entry.id   AF-A0A8A1MG90-F1
#
_cell.length_a   1.000
_cell.length_b   1.000
_cell.length_c   1.000
_cell.angle_alpha   90.00
_cell.angle_beta   90.00
_cell.angle_gamma   90.00
#
_symmetry.space_group_name_H-M   'P 1'
#
loop_
_entity.id
_entity.type
_entity.pdbx_description
1 polymer ?
#
loop_
_entity_poly.entity_id
_entity_poly.type
_entity_poly.pdbx_seq_one_letter_code
_entity_poly.pdbx_strand_id
1 'polypeptide(L)'
;MYLKALQDIAPDEEIFISYTDNTEPLKKRQTELQLRYFFECKCPKCLKGTSAREDQFLTPGGPSCPSQEKEARELLAKSKTQGETVRTSVQRIEEAFGLLHATKCWPITRQPLPQLLDEFIVNLLEANCYKSAFLAAVIRYLHIDPVLYPSRLHPIRKRNTWALAKLLRCINQSQDRDASPPTPHLDQLQPDFAWIWYALLHELVETYDDTQGLQLLLNAEYQSICDDMMHYGVDFNTADGRRKNKMAITSALQNLRQVADEELPRLNNNGWKKLRNLEPDKYRVDQVRPSKSRNPFGSDKFNSDKK
;
A
#
# COMPACT_ATOMS: atom_id res chain seq x y z
N MET A 1 0.24 -10.57 20.25
CA MET A 1 1.07 -11.14 19.16
C MET A 1 0.52 -12.52 18.85
N TYR A 2 0.26 -12.85 17.58
CA TYR A 2 -0.19 -14.17 17.17
C TYR A 2 0.77 -14.74 16.13
N LEU A 3 0.93 -16.06 16.10
CA LEU A 3 1.75 -16.80 15.15
C LEU A 3 0.84 -17.60 14.23
N LYS A 4 1.21 -17.66 12.95
CA LYS A 4 0.41 -18.32 11.93
C LYS A 4 1.28 -19.09 10.96
N ALA A 5 0.89 -20.33 10.70
CA ALA A 5 1.51 -21.16 9.68
C ALA A 5 1.19 -20.60 8.29
N LEU A 6 2.21 -20.43 7.45
CA LEU A 6 2.06 -20.00 6.05
C LEU A 6 2.04 -21.17 5.07
N GLN A 7 2.28 -22.38 5.58
CA GLN A 7 2.33 -23.66 4.88
C GLN A 7 2.04 -24.78 5.90
N ASP A 8 1.77 -25.99 5.41
CA ASP A 8 1.64 -27.16 6.27
C ASP A 8 2.96 -27.44 7.00
N ILE A 9 2.86 -27.89 8.25
CA ILE A 9 4.01 -28.18 9.12
C ILE A 9 3.86 -29.63 9.58
N ALA A 10 4.84 -30.47 9.27
CA ALA A 10 4.83 -31.88 9.66
C ALA A 10 5.09 -32.03 11.18
N PRO A 11 4.68 -33.16 11.80
CA PRO A 11 5.12 -33.50 13.15
C PRO A 11 6.65 -33.42 13.25
N ASP A 12 7.14 -32.85 14.35
CA ASP A 12 8.56 -32.66 14.64
C ASP A 12 9.34 -31.73 13.67
N GLU A 13 8.64 -31.05 12.75
CA GLU A 13 9.25 -30.01 11.92
C GLU A 13 9.50 -28.73 12.74
N GLU A 14 10.72 -28.18 12.64
CA GLU A 14 11.09 -26.94 13.30
C GLU A 14 10.33 -25.74 12.70
N ILE A 15 9.78 -24.89 13.56
CA ILE A 15 9.02 -23.71 13.16
C ILE A 15 9.97 -22.52 13.01
N PHE A 16 9.98 -21.93 11.81
CA PHE A 16 10.80 -20.75 11.51
C PHE A 16 9.94 -19.50 11.29
N ILE A 17 10.43 -18.35 11.79
CA ILE A 17 9.95 -17.01 11.43
C ILE A 17 11.12 -16.14 10.99
N SER A 18 10.86 -15.12 10.16
CA SER A 18 11.89 -14.19 9.71
C SER A 18 12.06 -13.04 10.70
N TYR A 19 13.29 -12.76 11.11
CA TYR A 19 13.63 -11.61 11.98
C TYR A 19 14.04 -10.34 11.21
N THR A 20 14.29 -10.49 9.91
CA THR A 20 14.63 -9.40 8.99
C THR A 20 13.61 -9.37 7.85
N ASP A 21 13.60 -8.29 7.08
CA ASP A 21 12.87 -8.26 5.81
C ASP A 21 13.49 -9.27 4.84
N ASN A 22 12.75 -10.35 4.57
CA ASN A 22 13.23 -11.42 3.72
C ASN A 22 13.28 -11.03 2.23
N THR A 23 12.77 -9.86 1.85
CA THR A 23 12.82 -9.31 0.49
C THR A 23 14.11 -8.52 0.20
N GLU A 24 14.94 -8.28 1.21
CA GLU A 24 16.23 -7.62 1.07
C GLU A 24 17.31 -8.56 0.47
N PRO A 25 18.31 -8.02 -0.26
CA PRO A 25 19.44 -8.79 -0.80
C PRO A 25 20.24 -9.51 0.30
N LEU A 26 20.93 -10.59 -0.07
CA LEU A 26 21.71 -11.43 0.85
C LEU A 26 22.61 -10.62 1.78
N LYS A 27 23.39 -9.69 1.22
CA LYS A 27 24.34 -8.88 2.00
C LYS A 27 23.63 -8.10 3.12
N LYS A 28 22.48 -7.50 2.83
CA LYS A 28 21.71 -6.73 3.84
C LYS A 28 21.14 -7.63 4.92
N ARG A 29 20.52 -8.75 4.53
CA ARG A 29 19.96 -9.72 5.49
C ARG A 29 21.05 -10.27 6.42
N GLN A 30 22.20 -10.69 5.88
CA GLN A 30 23.31 -11.18 6.70
C GLN A 30 23.87 -10.09 7.62
N THR A 31 24.09 -8.88 7.12
CA THR A 31 24.57 -7.77 7.94
C THR A 31 23.61 -7.45 9.09
N GLU A 32 22.30 -7.41 8.83
CA GLU A 32 21.32 -7.16 9.89
C GLU A 32 21.31 -8.30 10.93
N LEU A 33 21.29 -9.56 10.47
CA LEU A 33 21.26 -10.72 11.37
C LEU A 33 22.54 -10.83 12.22
N GLN A 34 23.70 -10.56 11.63
CA GLN A 34 24.97 -10.56 12.37
C GLN A 34 25.04 -9.42 13.38
N LEU A 35 24.63 -8.20 13.01
CA LEU A 35 24.73 -7.04 13.90
C LEU A 35 23.71 -7.05 15.03
N ARG A 36 22.48 -7.55 14.78
CA ARG A 36 21.39 -7.50 15.77
C ARG A 36 21.22 -8.79 16.55
N TYR A 37 21.50 -9.93 15.91
CA TYR A 37 21.23 -11.26 16.46
C TYR A 37 22.48 -12.14 16.54
N PHE A 38 23.66 -11.63 16.15
CA PHE A 38 24.98 -12.25 16.35
C PHE A 38 25.13 -13.64 15.73
N PHE A 39 24.46 -13.91 14.61
CA PHE A 39 24.61 -15.17 13.88
C PHE A 39 24.69 -14.96 12.36
N GLU A 40 25.28 -15.95 11.69
CA GLU A 40 25.27 -16.05 10.24
C GLU A 40 24.18 -17.01 9.78
N CYS A 41 23.28 -16.55 8.93
CA CYS A 41 22.14 -17.34 8.50
C CYS A 41 22.52 -18.34 7.39
N LYS A 42 22.20 -19.61 7.58
CA LYS A 42 22.47 -20.70 6.62
C LYS A 42 21.21 -21.28 6.00
N CYS A 43 20.11 -20.53 5.97
CA CYS A 43 18.86 -20.99 5.37
C CYS A 43 19.02 -21.27 3.86
N PRO A 44 18.15 -22.09 3.23
CA PRO A 44 18.26 -22.42 1.81
C PRO A 44 18.35 -21.21 0.89
N LYS A 45 17.73 -20.09 1.26
CA LYS A 45 17.80 -18.83 0.51
C LYS A 45 19.18 -18.17 0.61
N CYS A 46 19.83 -18.21 1.77
CA CYS A 46 21.18 -17.69 1.93
C CYS A 46 22.23 -18.56 1.23
N LEU A 47 22.03 -19.89 1.21
CA LEU A 47 22.91 -20.83 0.51
C LEU A 47 22.93 -20.65 -1.01
N LYS A 48 21.86 -20.07 -1.59
CA LYS A 48 21.83 -19.68 -3.02
C LYS A 48 22.75 -18.52 -3.36
N GLY A 49 23.36 -17.86 -2.37
CA GLY A 49 24.27 -16.74 -2.62
C GLY A 49 23.56 -15.59 -3.35
N THR A 50 24.26 -14.98 -4.30
CA THR A 50 23.72 -13.90 -5.15
C THR A 50 22.80 -14.40 -6.26
N SER A 51 22.59 -15.71 -6.41
CA SER A 51 21.66 -16.28 -7.38
C SER A 51 20.19 -16.20 -6.94
N ALA A 52 19.93 -15.77 -5.69
CA ALA A 52 18.58 -15.51 -5.22
C ALA A 52 17.97 -14.28 -5.93
N ARG A 53 16.64 -14.29 -6.11
CA ARG A 53 15.88 -13.23 -6.81
C ARG A 53 16.19 -11.81 -6.29
N GLU A 54 16.33 -11.67 -4.98
CA GLU A 54 16.58 -10.39 -4.29
C GLU A 54 17.92 -9.76 -4.67
N ASP A 55 18.88 -10.58 -5.11
CA ASP A 55 20.23 -10.15 -5.49
C ASP A 55 20.34 -9.91 -7.00
N GLN A 56 19.38 -10.38 -7.80
CA GLN A 56 19.37 -10.28 -9.26
C GLN A 56 18.94 -8.89 -9.77
N PHE A 57 19.57 -8.47 -10.86
CA PHE A 57 19.23 -7.27 -11.62
C PHE A 57 18.70 -7.66 -13.01
N LEU A 58 18.04 -6.72 -13.70
CA LEU A 58 17.56 -6.92 -15.07
C LEU A 58 18.72 -7.05 -16.08
N THR A 59 19.87 -6.43 -15.77
CA THR A 59 21.08 -6.52 -16.59
C THR A 59 22.15 -7.33 -15.84
N PRO A 60 22.95 -8.17 -16.54
CA PRO A 60 23.97 -9.02 -15.89
C PRO A 60 25.03 -8.24 -15.09
N GLY A 61 25.30 -6.99 -15.46
CA GLY A 61 26.27 -6.13 -14.77
C GLY A 61 25.71 -5.34 -13.59
N GLY A 62 24.38 -5.37 -13.36
CA GLY A 62 23.74 -4.52 -12.36
C GLY A 62 23.95 -3.02 -12.60
N PRO A 63 23.81 -2.16 -11.58
CA PRO A 63 24.06 -0.73 -11.71
C PRO A 63 25.56 -0.46 -11.79
N SER A 64 25.97 0.39 -12.75
CA SER A 64 27.38 0.78 -12.92
C SER A 64 27.98 1.46 -11.68
N CYS A 65 27.13 2.13 -10.88
CA CYS A 65 27.54 2.79 -9.65
C CYS A 65 26.70 2.33 -8.44
N PRO A 66 27.29 1.64 -7.45
CA PRO A 66 26.58 1.22 -6.25
C PRO A 66 26.06 2.38 -5.37
N SER A 67 26.55 3.61 -5.57
CA SER A 67 26.13 4.77 -4.78
C SER A 67 24.65 5.12 -5.00
N GLN A 68 24.08 4.81 -6.16
CA GLN A 68 22.70 5.14 -6.49
C GLN A 68 21.70 4.38 -5.59
N GLU A 69 21.99 3.11 -5.25
CA GLU A 69 21.17 2.38 -4.27
C GLU A 69 21.26 3.03 -2.88
N LYS A 70 22.47 3.42 -2.48
CA LYS A 70 22.72 4.04 -1.18
C LYS A 70 21.98 5.38 -1.07
N GLU A 71 22.10 6.23 -2.08
CA GLU A 71 21.46 7.53 -2.16
C GLU A 71 19.93 7.42 -2.18
N ALA A 72 19.36 6.51 -2.99
CA ALA A 72 17.93 6.27 -2.99
C ALA A 72 17.39 5.84 -1.62
N ARG A 73 18.16 5.04 -0.87
CA ARG A 73 17.80 4.63 0.50
C ARG A 73 17.96 5.75 1.51
N GLU A 74 18.93 6.64 1.33
CA GLU A 74 19.07 7.83 2.16
C GLU A 74 17.91 8.81 1.95
N LEU A 75 17.46 8.99 0.70
CA LEU A 75 16.26 9.78 0.39
C LEU A 75 15.02 9.19 1.05
N LEU A 76 14.83 7.87 0.96
CA LEU A 76 13.76 7.15 1.65
C LEU A 76 13.84 7.25 3.18
N ALA A 77 15.04 7.22 3.76
CA ALA A 77 15.21 7.40 5.20
C ALA A 77 14.83 8.83 5.62
N LYS A 78 15.22 9.83 4.82
CA LYS A 78 14.88 11.24 5.06
C LYS A 78 13.38 11.50 4.96
N SER A 79 12.67 10.89 4.00
CA SER A 79 11.22 11.06 3.81
C SER A 79 10.38 10.64 5.02
N LYS A 80 10.96 9.85 5.94
CA LYS A 80 10.32 9.36 7.16
C LYS A 80 10.71 10.17 8.41
N THR A 81 11.50 11.23 8.26
CA THR A 81 11.93 12.05 9.40
C THR A 81 10.78 12.89 9.95
N GLN A 82 10.71 12.98 11.28
CA GLN A 82 9.64 13.71 11.95
C GLN A 82 9.74 15.21 11.66
N GLY A 83 8.61 15.83 11.30
CA GLY A 83 8.54 17.26 10.99
C GLY A 83 8.72 17.60 9.50
N GLU A 84 8.96 16.59 8.67
CA GLU A 84 8.95 16.77 7.22
C GLU A 84 7.53 16.95 6.68
N THR A 85 7.37 17.78 5.64
CA THR A 85 6.06 17.95 4.99
C THR A 85 5.79 16.80 4.03
N VAL A 86 4.52 16.39 3.89
CA VAL A 86 4.11 15.32 2.95
C VAL A 86 4.64 15.58 1.54
N ARG A 87 4.57 16.84 1.07
CA ARG A 87 5.08 17.24 -0.25
C ARG A 87 6.57 16.97 -0.40
N THR A 88 7.37 17.32 0.59
CA THR A 88 8.83 17.10 0.56
C THR A 88 9.19 15.62 0.66
N SER A 89 8.39 14.83 1.37
CA SER A 89 8.54 13.37 1.43
C SER A 89 8.23 12.72 0.07
N VAL A 90 7.13 13.11 -0.57
CA VAL A 90 6.78 12.69 -1.94
C VAL A 90 7.92 13.00 -2.92
N GLN A 91 8.45 14.22 -2.90
CA GLN A 91 9.55 14.63 -3.80
C GLN A 91 10.81 13.78 -3.65
N ARG A 92 11.21 13.48 -2.40
CA ARG A 92 12.37 12.61 -2.15
C ARG A 92 12.16 11.19 -2.66
N ILE A 93 10.95 10.67 -2.51
CA ILE A 93 10.61 9.32 -2.99
C ILE A 93 10.62 9.29 -4.52
N GLU A 94 10.07 10.31 -5.18
CA GLU A 94 10.13 10.46 -6.65
C GLU A 94 11.58 10.57 -7.15
N GLU A 95 12.43 11.34 -6.47
CA GLU A 95 13.85 11.44 -6.77
C GLU A 95 14.56 10.08 -6.62
N ALA A 96 14.26 9.34 -5.55
CA ALA A 96 14.80 8.00 -5.33
C ALA A 96 14.38 7.01 -6.44
N PHE A 97 13.11 7.05 -6.88
CA PHE A 97 12.67 6.29 -8.06
C PHE A 97 13.45 6.68 -9.31
N GLY A 98 13.65 7.99 -9.55
CA GLY A 98 14.41 8.51 -10.68
C GLY A 98 15.86 8.02 -10.71
N LEU A 99 16.54 8.04 -9.57
CA LEU A 99 17.93 7.57 -9.42
C LEU A 99 18.07 6.09 -9.79
N LEU A 100 17.16 5.24 -9.29
CA LEU A 100 17.20 3.80 -9.57
C LEU A 100 16.79 3.53 -11.02
N HIS A 101 15.74 4.17 -11.52
CA HIS A 101 15.30 3.95 -12.89
C HIS A 101 16.35 4.37 -13.93
N ALA A 102 17.11 5.45 -13.66
CA ALA A 102 18.16 5.92 -14.56
C ALA A 102 19.20 4.83 -14.91
N THR A 103 19.39 3.83 -14.05
CA THR A 103 20.30 2.70 -14.31
C THR A 103 19.72 1.64 -15.24
N LYS A 104 18.39 1.61 -15.41
CA LYS A 104 17.63 0.64 -16.22
C LYS A 104 17.87 -0.84 -15.86
N CYS A 105 18.40 -1.12 -14.68
CA CYS A 105 18.77 -2.47 -14.27
C CYS A 105 17.97 -3.00 -13.07
N TRP A 106 17.06 -2.21 -12.49
CA TRP A 106 16.33 -2.60 -11.28
C TRP A 106 15.00 -3.28 -11.61
N PRO A 107 14.80 -4.54 -11.18
CA PRO A 107 13.47 -5.14 -11.17
C PRO A 107 12.58 -4.41 -10.17
N ILE A 108 11.31 -4.17 -10.51
CA ILE A 108 10.33 -3.52 -9.61
C ILE A 108 10.07 -4.29 -8.31
N THR A 109 10.46 -5.57 -8.27
CA THR A 109 10.34 -6.44 -7.10
C THR A 109 11.63 -6.50 -6.28
N ARG A 110 12.69 -5.79 -6.66
CA ARG A 110 13.96 -5.77 -5.93
C ARG A 110 14.00 -4.55 -5.00
N GLN A 111 14.37 -4.76 -3.73
CA GLN A 111 14.58 -3.64 -2.81
C GLN A 111 15.67 -2.69 -3.33
N PRO A 112 15.50 -1.35 -3.20
CA PRO A 112 14.48 -0.68 -2.37
C PRO A 112 13.17 -0.30 -3.09
N LEU A 113 12.91 -0.73 -4.34
CA LEU A 113 11.74 -0.27 -5.11
C LEU A 113 10.39 -0.61 -4.45
N PRO A 114 10.13 -1.82 -3.95
CA PRO A 114 8.91 -2.12 -3.20
C PRO A 114 8.74 -1.22 -1.97
N GLN A 115 9.81 -0.98 -1.21
CA GLN A 115 9.75 -0.14 -0.02
C GLN A 115 9.49 1.34 -0.36
N LEU A 116 10.06 1.84 -1.47
CA LEU A 116 9.76 3.16 -2.00
C LEU A 116 8.28 3.27 -2.38
N LEU A 117 7.72 2.25 -3.04
CA LEU A 117 6.32 2.25 -3.45
C LEU A 117 5.37 2.22 -2.25
N ASP A 118 5.68 1.43 -1.23
CA ASP A 118 4.90 1.39 0.01
C ASP A 118 4.86 2.76 0.69
N GLU A 119 6.02 3.42 0.81
CA GLU A 119 6.12 4.76 1.39
C GLU A 119 5.40 5.81 0.51
N PHE A 120 5.53 5.68 -0.81
CA PHE A 120 4.85 6.56 -1.76
C PHE A 120 3.34 6.49 -1.59
N ILE A 121 2.76 5.28 -1.53
CA ILE A 121 1.33 5.08 -1.30
C ILE A 121 0.87 5.78 -0.01
N VAL A 122 1.61 5.63 1.09
CA VAL A 122 1.29 6.29 2.37
C VAL A 122 1.27 7.82 2.22
N ASN A 123 2.30 8.39 1.61
CA ASN A 123 2.39 9.85 1.43
C ASN A 123 1.31 10.39 0.49
N LEU A 124 0.89 9.62 -0.53
CA LEU A 124 -0.25 10.02 -1.38
C LEU A 124 -1.56 10.02 -0.62
N LEU A 125 -1.76 9.03 0.27
CA LEU A 125 -2.94 8.99 1.13
C LEU A 125 -2.99 10.22 2.05
N GLU A 126 -1.85 10.58 2.65
CA GLU A 126 -1.74 11.79 3.48
C GLU A 126 -1.98 13.08 2.68
N ALA A 127 -1.58 13.11 1.40
CA ALA A 127 -1.85 14.21 0.48
C ALA A 127 -3.28 14.18 -0.13
N ASN A 128 -4.17 13.28 0.32
CA ASN A 128 -5.51 13.07 -0.25
C ASN A 128 -5.52 12.77 -1.77
N CYS A 129 -4.43 12.23 -2.29
CA CYS A 129 -4.29 11.82 -3.69
C CYS A 129 -4.73 10.35 -3.86
N TYR A 130 -6.02 10.06 -3.65
CA TYR A 130 -6.52 8.68 -3.57
C TYR A 130 -6.48 7.95 -4.91
N LYS A 131 -6.84 8.58 -6.03
CA LYS A 131 -6.73 8.00 -7.38
C LYS A 131 -5.29 7.61 -7.70
N SER A 132 -4.34 8.49 -7.39
CA SER A 132 -2.91 8.22 -7.50
C SER A 132 -2.48 7.04 -6.59
N ALA A 133 -2.85 7.08 -5.31
CA ALA A 133 -2.55 6.00 -4.37
C ALA A 133 -3.13 4.65 -4.83
N PHE A 134 -4.33 4.65 -5.40
CA PHE A 134 -4.97 3.47 -5.97
C PHE A 134 -4.12 2.87 -7.10
N LEU A 135 -3.69 3.67 -8.08
CA LEU A 135 -2.87 3.18 -9.20
C LEU A 135 -1.54 2.58 -8.72
N ALA A 136 -0.86 3.23 -7.78
CA ALA A 136 0.35 2.69 -7.15
C ALA A 136 0.08 1.37 -6.39
N ALA A 137 -1.03 1.30 -5.66
CA ALA A 137 -1.44 0.08 -4.94
C ALA A 137 -1.84 -1.06 -5.89
N VAL A 138 -2.43 -0.77 -7.05
CA VAL A 138 -2.73 -1.77 -8.08
C VAL A 138 -1.45 -2.36 -8.66
N ILE A 139 -0.45 -1.53 -8.97
CA ILE A 139 0.87 -1.99 -9.42
C ILE A 139 1.48 -2.93 -8.38
N ARG A 140 1.42 -2.54 -7.10
CA ARG A 140 1.89 -3.38 -6.00
C ARG A 140 1.15 -4.72 -5.98
N TYR A 141 -0.18 -4.70 -6.00
CA TYR A 141 -1.03 -5.89 -5.93
C TYR A 141 -0.81 -6.86 -7.11
N LEU A 142 -0.64 -6.36 -8.34
CA LEU A 142 -0.56 -7.19 -9.54
C LEU A 142 0.85 -7.64 -9.93
N HIS A 143 1.88 -6.85 -9.62
CA HIS A 143 3.24 -7.09 -10.10
C HIS A 143 4.27 -7.32 -9.00
N ILE A 144 4.02 -6.87 -7.77
CA ILE A 144 5.00 -6.93 -6.67
C ILE A 144 4.59 -7.97 -5.63
N ASP A 145 3.41 -7.85 -5.05
CA ASP A 145 2.93 -8.72 -3.97
C ASP A 145 2.94 -10.21 -4.34
N PRO A 146 2.53 -10.66 -5.56
CA PRO A 146 2.60 -12.07 -5.92
C PRO A 146 4.03 -12.62 -6.04
N VAL A 147 5.01 -11.75 -6.26
CA VAL A 147 6.43 -12.12 -6.39
C VAL A 147 7.12 -12.10 -5.02
N LEU A 148 6.85 -11.09 -4.21
CA LEU A 148 7.42 -10.96 -2.86
C LEU A 148 6.76 -11.92 -1.86
N TYR A 149 5.45 -12.11 -2.00
CA TYR A 149 4.60 -12.88 -1.12
C TYR A 149 3.76 -13.89 -1.93
N PRO A 150 4.39 -14.97 -2.44
CA PRO A 150 3.71 -15.94 -3.30
C PRO A 150 2.48 -16.58 -2.64
N SER A 151 2.55 -16.85 -1.33
CA SER A 151 1.40 -17.33 -0.56
C SER A 151 0.37 -16.22 -0.39
N ARG A 152 -0.87 -16.49 -0.79
CA ARG A 152 -2.02 -15.60 -0.52
C ARG A 152 -2.33 -15.46 0.97
N LEU A 153 -1.86 -16.42 1.79
CA LEU A 153 -2.01 -16.37 3.25
C LEU A 153 -1.01 -15.42 3.91
N HIS A 154 -0.08 -14.83 3.16
CA HIS A 154 0.92 -13.94 3.72
C HIS A 154 0.27 -12.66 4.28
N PRO A 155 0.55 -12.27 5.55
CA PRO A 155 -0.15 -11.17 6.22
C PRO A 155 0.05 -9.82 5.51
N ILE A 156 1.24 -9.56 4.96
CA ILE A 156 1.49 -8.33 4.19
C ILE A 156 0.62 -8.28 2.93
N ARG A 157 0.43 -9.42 2.25
CA ARG A 157 -0.39 -9.48 1.04
C ARG A 157 -1.86 -9.26 1.36
N LYS A 158 -2.40 -9.91 2.40
CA LYS A 158 -3.77 -9.66 2.87
C LYS A 158 -3.99 -8.19 3.23
N ARG A 159 -3.06 -7.59 4.00
CA ARG A 159 -3.10 -6.17 4.36
C ARG A 159 -3.11 -5.27 3.12
N ASN A 160 -2.25 -5.55 2.15
CA ASN A 160 -2.15 -4.76 0.92
C ASN A 160 -3.42 -4.91 0.05
N THR A 161 -3.98 -6.12 -0.07
CA THR A 161 -5.26 -6.38 -0.76
C THR A 161 -6.41 -5.62 -0.08
N TRP A 162 -6.47 -5.62 1.26
CA TRP A 162 -7.47 -4.85 2.01
C TRP A 162 -7.33 -3.34 1.80
N ALA A 163 -6.10 -2.82 1.87
CA ALA A 163 -5.84 -1.40 1.60
C ALA A 163 -6.28 -1.00 0.18
N LEU A 164 -6.03 -1.86 -0.81
CA LEU A 164 -6.49 -1.65 -2.19
C LEU A 164 -8.03 -1.66 -2.29
N ALA A 165 -8.71 -2.60 -1.63
CA ALA A 165 -10.17 -2.66 -1.61
C ALA A 165 -10.80 -1.41 -0.98
N LYS A 166 -10.22 -0.90 0.12
CA LYS A 166 -10.69 0.35 0.74
C LYS A 166 -10.40 1.56 -0.14
N LEU A 167 -9.24 1.62 -0.79
CA LEU A 167 -8.92 2.67 -1.76
C LEU A 167 -9.92 2.69 -2.93
N LEU A 168 -10.26 1.52 -3.48
CA LEU A 168 -11.27 1.40 -4.53
C LEU A 168 -12.62 1.94 -4.09
N ARG A 169 -13.05 1.61 -2.87
CA ARG A 169 -14.27 2.17 -2.27
C ARG A 169 -14.17 3.69 -2.14
N CYS A 170 -13.05 4.23 -1.68
CA CYS A 170 -12.85 5.68 -1.53
C CYS A 170 -12.96 6.42 -2.87
N ILE A 171 -12.34 5.91 -3.94
CA ILE A 171 -12.40 6.56 -5.26
C ILE A 171 -13.77 6.39 -5.94
N ASN A 172 -14.48 5.30 -5.66
CA ASN A 172 -15.80 5.05 -6.23
C ASN A 172 -16.90 5.93 -5.59
N GLN A 173 -16.74 6.30 -4.32
CA GLN A 173 -17.71 7.12 -3.59
C GLN A 173 -17.61 8.63 -3.88
N SER A 174 -16.85 9.03 -4.91
CA SER A 174 -16.68 10.42 -5.38
C SER A 174 -16.55 11.43 -4.24
N GLN A 175 -15.43 11.38 -3.52
CA GLN A 175 -15.11 12.46 -2.58
C GLN A 175 -14.55 13.66 -3.37
N ASP A 176 -15.17 14.83 -3.22
CA ASP A 176 -14.73 16.14 -3.79
C ASP A 176 -13.33 16.60 -3.31
N ARG A 177 -12.58 15.74 -2.62
CA ARG A 177 -11.32 16.03 -1.94
C ARG A 177 -10.11 15.33 -2.55
N ASP A 178 -10.29 14.59 -3.64
CA ASP A 178 -9.16 13.93 -4.30
C ASP A 178 -8.25 14.96 -4.99
N ALA A 179 -7.01 15.06 -4.52
CA ALA A 179 -6.00 16.00 -5.01
C ALA A 179 -5.10 15.41 -6.11
N SER A 180 -5.42 14.22 -6.63
CA SER A 180 -4.63 13.56 -7.66
C SER A 180 -4.67 14.34 -8.97
N PRO A 181 -3.61 14.28 -9.79
CA PRO A 181 -3.69 14.74 -11.17
C PRO A 181 -4.75 13.95 -11.97
N PRO A 182 -5.15 14.44 -13.16
CA PRO A 182 -6.05 13.70 -14.04
C PRO A 182 -5.53 12.29 -14.34
N THR A 183 -6.36 11.27 -14.10
CA THR A 183 -6.07 9.84 -14.27
C THR A 183 -7.01 9.23 -15.33
N PRO A 184 -6.82 9.51 -16.63
CA PRO A 184 -7.77 9.11 -17.67
C PRO A 184 -7.96 7.59 -17.78
N HIS A 185 -6.91 6.79 -17.53
CA HIS A 185 -7.01 5.33 -17.54
C HIS A 185 -7.89 4.79 -16.40
N LEU A 186 -7.96 5.50 -15.27
CA LEU A 186 -8.81 5.12 -14.14
C LEU A 186 -10.29 5.41 -14.44
N ASP A 187 -10.58 6.50 -15.14
CA ASP A 187 -11.96 6.84 -15.52
C ASP A 187 -12.56 5.78 -16.47
N GLN A 188 -11.73 5.18 -17.34
CA GLN A 188 -12.13 4.07 -18.20
C GLN A 188 -12.42 2.77 -17.44
N LEU A 189 -11.81 2.59 -16.26
CA LEU A 189 -11.94 1.41 -15.42
C LEU A 189 -13.20 1.45 -14.53
N GLN A 190 -13.86 2.61 -14.42
CA GLN A 190 -15.02 2.79 -13.55
C GLN A 190 -16.13 1.72 -13.70
N PRO A 191 -16.50 1.24 -14.91
CA PRO A 191 -17.50 0.18 -15.07
C PRO A 191 -17.11 -1.14 -14.39
N ASP A 192 -15.82 -1.40 -14.21
CA ASP A 192 -15.29 -2.64 -13.63
C ASP A 192 -15.17 -2.59 -12.10
N PHE A 193 -15.37 -1.42 -11.47
CA PHE A 193 -15.10 -1.22 -10.04
C PHE A 193 -15.85 -2.17 -9.13
N ALA A 194 -17.14 -2.44 -9.41
CA ALA A 194 -17.93 -3.38 -8.61
C ALA A 194 -17.34 -4.80 -8.66
N TRP A 195 -16.96 -5.27 -9.85
CA TRP A 195 -16.35 -6.59 -10.04
C TRP A 195 -14.96 -6.71 -9.44
N ILE A 196 -14.16 -5.64 -9.55
CA ILE A 196 -12.83 -5.60 -8.91
C ILE A 196 -12.99 -5.65 -7.39
N TRP A 197 -13.91 -4.85 -6.83
CA TRP A 197 -14.11 -4.80 -5.39
C TRP A 197 -14.64 -6.14 -4.85
N TYR A 198 -15.61 -6.74 -5.54
CA TYR A 198 -16.09 -8.10 -5.28
C TYR A 198 -14.92 -9.09 -5.26
N ALA A 199 -14.04 -9.07 -6.28
CA ALA A 199 -12.93 -10.02 -6.39
C ALA A 199 -11.92 -9.86 -5.25
N LEU A 200 -11.58 -8.63 -4.88
CA LEU A 200 -10.66 -8.34 -3.78
C LEU A 200 -11.24 -8.79 -2.42
N LEU A 201 -12.52 -8.51 -2.17
CA LEU A 201 -13.19 -8.93 -0.94
C LEU A 201 -13.37 -10.44 -0.87
N HIS A 202 -13.73 -11.10 -1.97
CA HIS A 202 -13.80 -12.55 -2.05
C HIS A 202 -12.44 -13.20 -1.76
N GLU A 203 -11.34 -12.69 -2.33
CA GLU A 203 -9.98 -13.16 -1.99
C GLU A 203 -9.69 -13.04 -0.49
N LEU A 204 -10.07 -11.91 0.12
CA LEU A 204 -9.86 -11.70 1.55
C LEU A 204 -10.72 -12.62 2.41
N VAL A 205 -12.00 -12.80 2.10
CA VAL A 205 -12.87 -13.72 2.85
C VAL A 205 -12.36 -15.16 2.78
N GLU A 206 -11.90 -15.59 1.61
CA GLU A 206 -11.34 -16.94 1.41
C GLU A 206 -10.01 -17.17 2.13
N THR A 207 -9.22 -16.11 2.33
CA THR A 207 -7.85 -16.23 2.85
C THR A 207 -7.67 -15.68 4.26
N TYR A 208 -8.65 -14.97 4.80
CA TYR A 208 -8.56 -14.30 6.11
C TYR A 208 -9.24 -15.11 7.20
N ASP A 209 -8.41 -15.62 8.07
CA ASP A 209 -8.73 -16.52 9.18
C ASP A 209 -7.88 -16.16 10.41
N ASP A 210 -7.49 -14.88 10.56
CA ASP A 210 -6.59 -14.44 11.65
C ASP A 210 -7.37 -14.05 12.92
N THR A 211 -8.38 -13.18 12.81
CA THR A 211 -9.20 -12.74 13.97
C THR A 211 -10.68 -12.73 13.65
N GLN A 212 -11.51 -13.17 14.60
CA GLN A 212 -12.97 -13.24 14.42
C GLN A 212 -13.58 -11.87 14.10
N GLY A 213 -13.13 -10.80 14.75
CA GLY A 213 -13.65 -9.45 14.54
C GLY A 213 -13.43 -8.95 13.10
N LEU A 214 -12.23 -9.12 12.56
CA LEU A 214 -11.95 -8.72 11.18
C LEU A 214 -12.59 -9.69 10.17
N GLN A 215 -12.72 -10.98 10.49
CA GLN A 215 -13.47 -11.92 9.67
C GLN A 215 -14.95 -11.53 9.55
N LEU A 216 -15.59 -11.12 10.65
CA LEU A 216 -16.97 -10.61 10.63
C LEU A 216 -17.09 -9.33 9.80
N LEU A 217 -16.13 -8.40 9.93
CA LEU A 217 -16.10 -7.17 9.13
C LEU A 217 -15.96 -7.47 7.63
N LEU A 218 -15.02 -8.34 7.25
CA LEU A 218 -14.80 -8.73 5.84
C LEU A 218 -16.03 -9.41 5.25
N ASN A 219 -16.64 -10.33 5.99
CA ASN A 219 -17.88 -10.98 5.56
C ASN A 219 -19.01 -9.96 5.40
N ALA A 220 -19.17 -9.01 6.32
CA ALA A 220 -20.20 -7.98 6.22
C ALA A 220 -20.00 -7.08 4.99
N GLU A 221 -18.77 -6.62 4.73
CA GLU A 221 -18.45 -5.81 3.55
C GLU A 221 -18.62 -6.62 2.25
N TYR A 222 -18.26 -7.90 2.25
CA TYR A 222 -18.45 -8.79 1.10
C TYR A 222 -19.93 -9.07 0.82
N GLN A 223 -20.74 -9.32 1.84
CA GLN A 223 -22.19 -9.48 1.67
C GLN A 223 -22.84 -8.19 1.18
N SER A 224 -22.43 -7.02 1.70
CA SER A 224 -22.95 -5.72 1.24
C SER A 224 -22.76 -5.51 -0.26
N ILE A 225 -21.58 -5.81 -0.83
CA ILE A 225 -21.38 -5.68 -2.28
C ILE A 225 -22.16 -6.73 -3.07
N CYS A 226 -22.31 -7.95 -2.54
CA CYS A 226 -23.14 -8.97 -3.16
C CYS A 226 -24.60 -8.53 -3.25
N ASP A 227 -25.15 -8.00 -2.15
CA ASP A 227 -26.51 -7.47 -2.07
C ASP A 227 -26.73 -6.31 -3.05
N ASP A 228 -25.80 -5.35 -3.10
CA ASP A 228 -25.83 -4.25 -4.07
C ASP A 228 -25.84 -4.77 -5.51
N MET A 229 -24.95 -5.71 -5.84
CA MET A 229 -24.88 -6.30 -7.18
C MET A 229 -26.14 -7.10 -7.55
N MET A 230 -26.72 -7.85 -6.60
CA MET A 230 -28.00 -8.55 -6.79
C MET A 230 -29.14 -7.57 -7.03
N HIS A 231 -29.17 -6.43 -6.33
CA HIS A 231 -30.15 -5.37 -6.56
C HIS A 231 -30.08 -4.83 -8.00
N TYR A 232 -28.88 -4.76 -8.58
CA TYR A 232 -28.66 -4.40 -9.99
C TYR A 232 -28.78 -5.57 -10.98
N GLY A 233 -29.31 -6.72 -10.55
CA GLY A 233 -29.66 -7.85 -11.42
C GLY A 233 -28.54 -8.88 -11.65
N VAL A 234 -27.47 -8.85 -10.86
CA VAL A 234 -26.45 -9.91 -10.88
C VAL A 234 -26.99 -11.18 -10.21
N ASP A 235 -26.84 -12.31 -10.87
CA ASP A 235 -27.29 -13.62 -10.37
C ASP A 235 -26.10 -14.45 -9.87
N PHE A 236 -26.04 -14.70 -8.57
CA PHE A 236 -25.04 -15.58 -7.94
C PHE A 236 -25.55 -17.02 -7.73
N ASN A 237 -26.86 -17.27 -7.90
CA ASN A 237 -27.53 -18.50 -7.49
C ASN A 237 -27.59 -19.54 -8.60
N THR A 238 -27.79 -19.15 -9.85
CA THR A 238 -27.84 -20.10 -10.96
C THR A 238 -26.44 -20.44 -11.51
N ALA A 239 -26.33 -21.59 -12.17
CA ALA A 239 -25.06 -21.99 -12.80
C ALA A 239 -24.67 -21.05 -13.95
N ASP A 240 -25.65 -20.55 -14.72
CA ASP A 240 -25.42 -19.58 -15.80
C ASP A 240 -24.99 -18.22 -15.24
N GLY A 241 -25.65 -17.74 -14.19
CA GLY A 241 -25.26 -16.54 -13.45
C GLY A 241 -23.82 -16.60 -12.96
N ARG A 242 -23.44 -17.68 -12.25
CA ARG A 242 -22.04 -17.90 -11.81
C ARG A 242 -21.04 -17.91 -12.96
N ARG A 243 -21.40 -18.50 -14.11
CA ARG A 243 -20.53 -18.50 -15.30
C ARG A 243 -20.32 -17.08 -15.83
N LYS A 244 -21.39 -16.28 -15.94
CA LYS A 244 -21.33 -14.88 -16.37
C LYS A 244 -20.51 -14.04 -15.40
N ASN A 245 -20.70 -14.21 -14.10
CA ASN A 245 -19.96 -13.50 -13.06
C ASN A 245 -18.46 -13.81 -13.17
N LYS A 246 -18.09 -15.08 -13.37
CA LYS A 246 -16.69 -15.47 -13.59
C LYS A 246 -16.07 -14.78 -14.81
N MET A 247 -16.82 -14.66 -15.92
CA MET A 247 -16.36 -13.93 -17.10
C MET A 247 -16.18 -12.43 -16.83
N ALA A 248 -17.14 -11.81 -16.15
CA ALA A 248 -17.07 -10.39 -15.77
C ALA A 248 -15.89 -10.10 -14.84
N ILE A 249 -15.66 -10.93 -13.81
CA ILE A 249 -14.50 -10.83 -12.91
C ILE A 249 -13.19 -10.95 -13.70
N THR A 250 -13.11 -11.91 -14.63
CA THR A 250 -11.90 -12.12 -15.44
C THR A 250 -11.61 -10.91 -16.32
N SER A 251 -12.64 -10.36 -16.98
CA SER A 251 -12.54 -9.15 -17.80
C SER A 251 -12.11 -7.94 -16.96
N ALA A 252 -12.76 -7.72 -15.82
CA ALA A 252 -12.48 -6.60 -14.92
C ALA A 252 -11.03 -6.65 -14.38
N LEU A 253 -10.55 -7.82 -13.98
CA LEU A 253 -9.16 -8.00 -13.52
C LEU A 253 -8.14 -7.86 -14.66
N GLN A 254 -8.52 -8.22 -15.89
CA GLN A 254 -7.68 -7.99 -17.07
C GLN A 254 -7.57 -6.50 -17.39
N ASN A 255 -8.67 -5.76 -17.36
CA ASN A 255 -8.68 -4.31 -17.55
C ASN A 255 -7.87 -3.61 -16.45
N LEU A 256 -8.02 -4.03 -15.18
CA LEU A 256 -7.20 -3.55 -14.07
C LEU A 256 -5.70 -3.76 -14.32
N ARG A 257 -5.32 -4.93 -14.86
CA ARG A 257 -3.93 -5.22 -15.22
C ARG A 257 -3.41 -4.34 -16.34
N GLN A 258 -4.21 -4.11 -17.38
CA GLN A 258 -3.84 -3.19 -18.45
C GLN A 258 -3.56 -1.78 -17.91
N VAL A 259 -4.43 -1.25 -17.04
CA VAL A 259 -4.21 0.05 -16.38
C VAL A 259 -2.90 0.05 -15.58
N ALA A 260 -2.60 -1.04 -14.85
CA ALA A 260 -1.36 -1.16 -14.10
C ALA A 260 -0.12 -1.14 -15.00
N ASP A 261 -0.15 -1.87 -16.10
CA ASP A 261 0.94 -1.94 -17.09
C ASP A 261 1.18 -0.58 -17.76
N GLU A 262 0.12 0.18 -18.04
CA GLU A 262 0.20 1.53 -18.63
C GLU A 262 0.72 2.59 -17.64
N GLU A 263 0.41 2.44 -16.34
CA GLU A 263 0.90 3.33 -15.29
C GLU A 263 2.29 2.97 -14.77
N LEU A 264 2.76 1.73 -14.97
CA LEU A 264 4.07 1.28 -14.50
C LEU A 264 5.24 2.18 -14.96
N PRO A 265 5.32 2.63 -16.23
CA PRO A 265 6.34 3.57 -16.66
C PRO A 265 6.21 4.97 -16.05
N ARG A 266 5.04 5.35 -15.51
CA ARG A 266 4.82 6.66 -14.88
C ARG A 266 5.41 6.75 -13.48
N LEU A 267 5.53 5.62 -12.76
CA LEU A 267 6.33 5.55 -11.53
C LEU A 267 7.79 5.99 -11.77
N ASN A 268 8.26 5.87 -13.02
CA ASN A 268 9.67 6.02 -13.38
C ASN A 268 10.06 7.37 -13.99
N ASN A 269 9.13 8.10 -14.60
CA ASN A 269 9.44 9.26 -15.46
C ASN A 269 9.14 10.63 -14.81
N ASN A 270 9.47 10.77 -13.53
CA ASN A 270 9.07 11.88 -12.66
C ASN A 270 7.55 11.84 -12.42
N GLY A 271 7.12 10.84 -11.63
CA GLY A 271 5.74 10.59 -11.23
C GLY A 271 4.94 11.87 -11.06
N TRP A 272 3.71 11.85 -11.60
CA TRP A 272 2.69 12.87 -11.38
C TRP A 272 3.21 14.30 -11.15
N LYS A 273 4.03 14.81 -12.09
CA LYS A 273 4.69 16.14 -12.12
C LYS A 273 3.82 17.34 -11.70
N LYS A 274 2.52 17.16 -11.53
CA LYS A 274 1.51 18.12 -11.07
C LYS A 274 1.29 18.15 -9.54
N LEU A 275 1.82 17.20 -8.75
CA LEU A 275 1.83 17.30 -7.27
C LEU A 275 2.68 18.49 -6.77
N ARG A 276 3.50 19.08 -7.66
CA ARG A 276 4.22 20.33 -7.41
C ARG A 276 3.30 21.51 -7.08
N ASN A 277 2.01 21.45 -7.42
CA ASN A 277 1.04 22.52 -7.21
C ASN A 277 0.07 22.25 -6.05
N LEU A 278 0.35 21.26 -5.18
CA LEU A 278 -0.39 21.13 -3.92
C LEU A 278 -0.20 22.43 -3.13
N GLU A 279 -1.24 23.27 -3.07
CA GLU A 279 -1.25 24.47 -2.24
C GLU A 279 -0.99 24.03 -0.78
N PRO A 280 -0.18 24.78 -0.02
CA PRO A 280 -0.02 24.51 1.40
C PRO A 280 -1.39 24.59 2.08
N ASP A 281 -1.66 23.63 2.97
CA ASP A 281 -2.84 23.55 3.83
C ASP A 281 -3.45 24.93 4.15
N LYS A 282 -4.54 25.27 3.46
CA LYS A 282 -5.40 26.41 3.86
C LYS A 282 -6.21 26.11 5.11
N TYR A 283 -6.09 24.92 5.69
CA TYR A 283 -6.78 24.53 6.91
C TYR A 283 -5.82 24.42 8.09
N ARG A 284 -5.09 25.50 8.36
CA ARG A 284 -4.64 25.76 9.73
C ARG A 284 -5.88 26.14 10.54
N VAL A 285 -6.35 25.18 11.33
CA VAL A 285 -7.25 25.30 12.48
C VAL A 285 -7.58 26.74 12.82
N ASP A 286 -8.82 27.15 12.54
CA ASP A 286 -9.42 28.32 13.18
C ASP A 286 -9.17 28.19 14.67
N GLN A 287 -8.28 29.04 15.20
CA GLN A 287 -8.21 29.25 16.62
C GLN A 287 -9.58 29.79 17.03
N VAL A 288 -10.37 28.91 17.64
CA VAL A 288 -11.58 29.23 18.38
C VAL A 288 -11.23 30.41 19.28
N ARG A 289 -11.66 31.61 18.87
CA ARG A 289 -11.71 32.76 19.78
C ARG A 289 -12.66 32.35 20.89
N PRO A 290 -12.29 32.48 22.17
CA PRO A 290 -13.22 32.22 23.25
C PRO A 290 -14.36 33.24 23.12
N SER A 291 -15.54 32.73 22.82
CA SER A 291 -16.79 33.47 22.89
C SER A 291 -16.95 33.96 24.31
N LYS A 292 -17.02 35.28 24.49
CA LYS A 292 -17.45 35.89 25.75
C LYS A 292 -18.90 35.47 25.99
N SER A 293 -19.11 34.44 26.79
CA SER A 293 -20.41 34.14 27.36
C SER A 293 -20.77 35.29 28.31
N ARG A 294 -21.82 36.04 27.95
CA ARG A 294 -22.56 36.84 28.92
C ARG A 294 -23.33 35.86 29.80
N ASN A 295 -22.87 35.66 31.03
CA ASN A 295 -23.66 35.03 32.08
C ASN A 295 -24.71 36.04 32.58
N PRO A 296 -26.02 35.71 32.57
CA PRO A 296 -27.04 36.58 33.10
C PRO A 296 -27.65 36.00 34.38
N PHE A 297 -26.86 35.74 35.42
CA PHE A 297 -27.39 35.52 36.78
C PHE A 297 -26.31 35.96 37.79
N GLY A 298 -26.69 36.89 38.66
CA GLY A 298 -25.81 37.56 39.59
C GLY A 298 -25.47 36.73 40.83
N SER A 299 -24.49 37.23 41.58
CA SER A 299 -24.44 37.16 43.03
C SER A 299 -23.33 38.08 43.55
N ASP A 300 -23.78 39.05 44.34
CA ASP A 300 -23.25 39.45 45.63
C ASP A 300 -21.79 39.93 45.80
N LYS A 301 -21.77 41.22 46.14
CA LYS A 301 -20.79 41.89 46.99
C LYS A 301 -20.36 41.00 48.16
N PHE A 302 -19.06 40.88 48.38
CA PHE A 302 -18.47 41.00 49.72
C PHE A 302 -17.01 41.43 49.58
N ASN A 303 -16.76 42.69 49.95
CA ASN A 303 -15.43 43.27 50.07
C ASN A 303 -15.05 43.17 51.55
N SER A 304 -14.07 42.33 51.88
CA SER A 304 -13.46 42.28 53.21
C SER A 304 -12.12 43.00 53.17
N ASP A 305 -12.13 44.20 53.72
CA ASP A 305 -11.12 44.87 54.54
C ASP A 305 -9.63 44.68 54.22
N LYS A 306 -8.98 45.82 53.96
CA LYS A 306 -7.93 46.36 54.85
C LYS A 306 -7.58 47.81 54.48
N LYS A 307 -8.22 48.76 55.16
CA LYS A 307 -7.59 49.78 56.01
C LYS A 307 -8.65 50.60 56.74
#